data_AF-A0A2N2UIA4-F1
#
_entry.id   AF-A0A2N2UIA4-F1
#
_cell.length_a   1.000
_cell.length_b   1.000
_cell.length_c   1.000
_cell.angle_alpha   90.00
_cell.angle_beta   90.00
_cell.angle_gamma   90.00
#
_symmetry.space_group_name_H-M   'P 1'
#
loop_
_entity.id
_entity.type
_entity.pdbx_description
1 polymer ?
#
loop_
_entity_poly.entity_id
_entity_poly.type
_entity_poly.pdbx_seq_one_letter_code
_entity_poly.pdbx_strand_id
1 'polypeptide(L)'
;MSSAGNLNIVVSIDGGRCLAARVENTRPRAAAVLVGRHVDEVLRMVPVLFSLCGRAQGIAARAAVAAARGEACVPSVEDERAISCEAAQEHLWRLLLDWPTRFGRLPQRVRFAQLHHRLAQVNDTAAAFDVGGVLLDLVAKDLLSGFFLSMREPANLAEFVSATRYGGFVGETLAELIEAGRWTPEGDKVAPLLPPHTAQEWAQMFGGTLPAPEFDRAPAWHGGVSPAVCETGSLARQSRSPLVAALLGYGHRIAARVFAQVVDLSDDASRLRHPLARDMQPCVDAAPLGEGGGLACVETSRGVLLHALRLEGDIVADYRIIAPTEWNFAPGGAFMQEAIGWEAEGRDGCMRCRWPKVSAASSMMQ
;
A
#
# COMPACT_ATOMS: atom_id res chain seq x y z
N MET A 1 -26.16 -8.84 9.62
CA MET A 1 -25.54 -7.71 10.35
C MET A 1 -24.07 -7.71 10.00
N SER A 2 -23.60 -6.74 9.20
CA SER A 2 -22.18 -6.62 8.87
C SER A 2 -21.43 -6.21 10.14
N SER A 3 -20.64 -7.11 10.71
CA SER A 3 -19.74 -6.84 11.85
C SER A 3 -18.43 -6.18 11.43
N ALA A 4 -18.32 -5.73 10.17
CA ALA A 4 -17.16 -4.99 9.69
C ALA A 4 -17.18 -3.60 10.33
N GLY A 5 -16.29 -3.36 11.30
CA GLY A 5 -16.10 -2.01 11.83
C GLY A 5 -15.57 -1.07 10.76
N ASN A 6 -15.70 0.23 11.00
CA ASN A 6 -15.37 1.27 10.04
C ASN A 6 -14.18 2.11 10.52
N LEU A 7 -13.50 2.76 9.57
CA LEU A 7 -12.69 3.93 9.86
C LEU A 7 -13.61 5.15 9.81
N ASN A 8 -13.78 5.85 10.92
CA ASN A 8 -14.49 7.13 10.92
C ASN A 8 -13.46 8.24 10.79
N ILE A 9 -13.60 9.06 9.76
CA ILE A 9 -12.74 10.21 9.54
C ILE A 9 -13.50 11.46 9.98
N VAL A 10 -12.97 12.17 10.96
CA VAL A 10 -13.52 13.41 11.49
C VAL A 10 -12.58 14.54 11.13
N VAL A 11 -13.11 15.55 10.46
CA VAL A 11 -12.35 16.74 10.05
C VAL A 11 -12.98 17.99 10.65
N SER A 12 -12.14 18.95 11.03
CA SER A 12 -12.58 20.29 11.40
C SER A 12 -12.33 21.23 10.23
N ILE A 13 -13.35 21.98 9.82
CA ILE A 13 -13.28 22.88 8.67
C ILE A 13 -13.58 24.29 9.16
N ASP A 14 -12.72 25.24 8.80
CA ASP A 14 -12.93 26.67 8.99
C ASP A 14 -12.58 27.41 7.70
N GLY A 15 -13.41 28.40 7.32
CA GLY A 15 -13.22 29.15 6.06
C GLY A 15 -13.13 28.27 4.80
N GLY A 16 -13.75 27.08 4.82
CA GLY A 16 -13.65 26.10 3.71
C GLY A 16 -12.34 25.31 3.66
N ARG A 17 -11.49 25.38 4.70
CA ARG A 17 -10.23 24.65 4.81
C ARG A 17 -10.23 23.69 5.99
N CYS A 18 -9.67 22.51 5.81
CA CYS A 18 -9.47 21.53 6.86
C CYS A 18 -8.36 22.01 7.82
N LEU A 19 -8.70 22.27 9.08
CA LEU A 19 -7.73 22.69 10.10
C LEU A 19 -7.12 21.51 10.86
N ALA A 20 -7.87 20.43 10.99
CA ALA A 20 -7.43 19.21 11.65
C ALA A 20 -8.24 18.01 11.17
N ALA A 21 -7.58 16.86 11.11
CA ALA A 21 -8.19 15.58 10.82
C ALA A 21 -7.89 14.57 11.94
N ARG A 22 -8.87 13.73 12.25
CA ARG A 22 -8.78 12.66 13.21
C ARG A 22 -9.40 11.40 12.62
N VAL A 23 -8.81 10.25 12.90
CA VAL A 23 -9.33 8.96 12.46
C VAL A 23 -9.66 8.12 13.69
N GLU A 24 -10.85 7.57 13.72
CA GLU A 24 -11.26 6.57 14.70
C GLU A 24 -11.36 5.21 14.03
N ASN A 25 -10.53 4.27 14.48
CA ASN A 25 -10.60 2.89 14.03
C ASN A 25 -11.52 2.09 14.95
N THR A 26 -12.76 1.86 14.51
CA THR A 26 -13.77 1.07 15.25
C THR A 26 -13.75 -0.41 14.88
N ARG A 27 -12.81 -0.84 14.02
CA ARG A 27 -12.68 -2.25 13.63
C ARG A 27 -12.37 -3.13 14.85
N PRO A 28 -12.99 -4.32 14.93
CA PRO A 28 -12.68 -5.27 15.98
C PRO A 28 -11.21 -5.71 15.86
N ARG A 29 -10.58 -6.03 17.00
CA ARG A 29 -9.24 -6.62 17.02
C ARG A 29 -9.34 -8.06 16.50
N ALA A 30 -9.17 -8.27 15.21
CA ALA A 30 -9.35 -9.56 14.56
C ALA A 30 -8.47 -10.66 15.18
N ALA A 31 -7.26 -10.33 15.64
CA ALA A 31 -6.37 -11.28 16.30
C ALA A 31 -6.95 -11.85 17.62
N ALA A 32 -7.82 -11.10 18.31
CA ALA A 32 -8.37 -11.52 19.59
C ALA A 32 -9.23 -12.78 19.50
N VAL A 33 -9.89 -13.03 18.35
CA VAL A 33 -10.69 -14.25 18.17
C VAL A 33 -9.84 -15.49 17.90
N LEU A 34 -8.52 -15.34 17.69
CA LEU A 34 -7.59 -16.42 17.36
C LEU A 34 -6.88 -16.98 18.60
N VAL A 35 -6.80 -16.20 19.68
CA VAL A 35 -6.16 -16.60 20.94
C VAL A 35 -6.93 -17.74 21.60
N GLY A 36 -6.20 -18.73 22.12
CA GLY A 36 -6.74 -19.94 22.75
C GLY A 36 -7.18 -21.03 21.77
N ARG A 37 -7.03 -20.81 20.46
CA ARG A 37 -7.38 -21.81 19.43
C ARG A 37 -6.18 -22.64 19.01
N HIS A 38 -6.49 -23.80 18.43
CA HIS A 38 -5.49 -24.66 17.80
C HIS A 38 -4.97 -24.01 16.51
N VAL A 39 -3.68 -24.18 16.22
CA VAL A 39 -3.00 -23.64 15.02
C VAL A 39 -3.76 -23.97 13.74
N ASP A 40 -4.17 -25.22 13.54
CA ASP A 40 -4.92 -25.65 12.33
C ASP A 40 -6.28 -24.96 12.17
N GLU A 41 -6.90 -24.55 13.28
CA GLU A 41 -8.12 -23.75 13.24
C GLU A 41 -7.80 -22.32 12.84
N VAL A 42 -6.77 -21.72 13.44
CA VAL A 42 -6.31 -20.37 13.14
C VAL A 42 -5.93 -20.22 11.67
N LEU A 43 -5.18 -21.16 11.10
CA LEU A 43 -4.76 -21.13 9.70
C LEU A 43 -5.93 -21.24 8.72
N ARG A 44 -7.05 -21.87 9.11
CA ARG A 44 -8.29 -21.87 8.32
C ARG A 44 -9.11 -20.59 8.49
N MET A 45 -9.08 -19.99 9.68
CA MET A 45 -9.85 -18.79 10.00
C MET A 45 -9.25 -17.52 9.39
N VAL A 46 -7.92 -17.34 9.45
CA VAL A 46 -7.29 -16.06 9.07
C VAL A 46 -7.66 -15.62 7.64
N PRO A 47 -7.58 -16.45 6.59
CA PRO A 47 -7.89 -16.01 5.24
C PRO A 47 -9.34 -15.55 5.05
N VAL A 48 -10.30 -16.11 5.81
CA VAL A 48 -11.72 -15.79 5.68
C VAL A 48 -12.15 -14.58 6.51
N LEU A 49 -11.36 -14.20 7.52
CA LEU A 49 -11.61 -12.98 8.31
C LEU A 49 -11.38 -11.70 7.49
N PHE A 50 -10.60 -11.76 6.42
CA PHE A 50 -10.19 -10.60 5.63
C PHE A 50 -10.61 -10.74 4.17
N SER A 51 -11.67 -10.02 3.76
CA SER A 51 -12.24 -10.12 2.41
C SER A 51 -11.38 -9.51 1.30
N LEU A 52 -10.47 -8.60 1.65
CA LEU A 52 -9.68 -7.82 0.68
C LEU A 52 -8.23 -8.29 0.53
N CYS A 53 -7.71 -9.04 1.50
CA CYS A 53 -6.34 -9.53 1.46
C CYS A 53 -6.17 -10.92 2.09
N GLY A 54 -7.15 -11.79 1.90
CA GLY A 54 -7.22 -13.10 2.56
C GLY A 54 -6.01 -14.00 2.26
N ARG A 55 -5.43 -13.94 1.04
CA ARG A 55 -4.26 -14.76 0.71
C ARG A 55 -3.01 -14.26 1.43
N ALA A 56 -2.73 -12.96 1.38
CA ALA A 56 -1.60 -12.38 2.10
C ALA A 56 -1.68 -12.62 3.61
N GLN A 57 -2.88 -12.50 4.19
CA GLN A 57 -3.15 -12.78 5.61
C GLN A 57 -2.91 -14.25 5.97
N GLY A 58 -3.36 -15.19 5.13
CA GLY A 58 -3.13 -16.62 5.32
C GLY A 58 -1.65 -17.00 5.24
N ILE A 59 -0.94 -16.44 4.25
CA ILE A 59 0.50 -16.65 4.06
C ILE A 59 1.28 -16.09 5.27
N ALA A 60 0.95 -14.88 5.72
CA ALA A 60 1.57 -14.28 6.90
C ALA A 60 1.34 -15.13 8.17
N ALA A 61 0.12 -15.62 8.39
CA ALA A 61 -0.18 -16.49 9.52
C ALA A 61 0.61 -17.80 9.49
N ARG A 62 0.68 -18.47 8.32
CA ARG A 62 1.43 -19.70 8.15
C ARG A 62 2.93 -19.48 8.37
N ALA A 63 3.48 -18.40 7.82
CA ALA A 63 4.89 -18.06 7.99
C ALA A 63 5.24 -17.73 9.45
N ALA A 64 4.36 -17.02 10.17
CA ALA A 64 4.55 -16.72 11.59
C ALA A 64 4.47 -17.99 12.46
N VAL A 65 3.56 -18.92 12.15
CA VAL A 65 3.47 -20.23 12.84
C VAL A 65 4.74 -21.05 12.60
N ALA A 66 5.22 -21.14 11.36
CA ALA A 66 6.45 -21.85 11.02
C ALA A 66 7.64 -21.28 11.81
N ALA A 67 7.77 -19.94 11.83
CA ALA A 67 8.82 -19.27 12.60
C ALA A 67 8.72 -19.54 14.11
N ALA A 68 7.51 -19.56 14.68
CA ALA A 68 7.28 -19.90 16.09
C ALA A 68 7.67 -21.34 16.45
N ARG A 69 7.60 -22.26 15.48
CA ARG A 69 8.05 -23.65 15.60
C ARG A 69 9.55 -23.83 15.35
N GLY A 70 10.28 -22.77 15.02
CA GLY A 70 11.69 -22.82 14.66
C GLY A 70 11.95 -23.40 13.28
N GLU A 71 10.94 -23.44 12.41
CA GLU A 71 11.06 -23.87 11.03
C GLU A 71 11.69 -22.75 10.18
N ALA A 72 12.50 -23.11 9.18
CA ALA A 72 13.10 -22.14 8.29
C ALA A 72 12.03 -21.49 7.39
N CYS A 73 12.01 -20.17 7.33
CA CYS A 73 11.21 -19.45 6.34
C CYS A 73 11.90 -19.58 4.96
N VAL A 74 11.31 -20.38 4.08
CA VAL A 74 11.78 -20.52 2.69
C VAL A 74 10.78 -19.82 1.77
N PRO A 75 11.20 -18.79 1.00
CA PRO A 75 10.34 -18.14 0.03
C PRO A 75 9.75 -19.14 -0.97
N SER A 76 8.43 -19.10 -1.13
CA SER A 76 7.69 -19.98 -2.05
C SER A 76 7.26 -19.22 -3.30
N VAL A 77 7.46 -19.84 -4.47
CA VAL A 77 6.96 -19.33 -5.76
C VAL A 77 5.44 -19.18 -5.73
N GLU A 78 4.74 -20.12 -5.09
CA GLU A 78 3.27 -20.08 -4.99
C GLU A 78 2.81 -18.89 -4.14
N ASP A 79 3.47 -18.67 -3.00
CA ASP A 79 3.12 -17.58 -2.09
C ASP A 79 3.41 -16.21 -2.72
N GLU A 80 4.55 -16.06 -3.37
CA GLU A 80 4.88 -14.81 -4.06
C GLU A 80 3.89 -14.50 -5.18
N ARG A 81 3.50 -15.50 -5.98
CA ARG A 81 2.47 -15.33 -7.02
C ARG A 81 1.10 -15.01 -6.42
N ALA A 82 0.72 -15.66 -5.34
CA ALA A 82 -0.55 -15.40 -4.68
C ALA A 82 -0.64 -13.96 -4.14
N ILE A 83 0.43 -13.48 -3.50
CA ILE A 83 0.54 -12.09 -3.02
C ILE A 83 0.53 -11.13 -4.20
N SER A 84 1.34 -11.39 -5.24
CA SER A 84 1.45 -10.52 -6.43
C SER A 84 0.12 -10.43 -7.19
N CYS A 85 -0.63 -11.54 -7.31
CA CYS A 85 -1.96 -11.52 -7.92
C CYS A 85 -2.96 -10.66 -7.13
N GLU A 86 -2.93 -10.77 -5.80
CA GLU A 86 -3.78 -9.97 -4.91
C GLU A 86 -3.42 -8.49 -4.95
N ALA A 87 -2.12 -8.17 -4.98
CA ALA A 87 -1.62 -6.82 -5.09
C ALA A 87 -1.97 -6.19 -6.45
N ALA A 88 -1.67 -6.89 -7.55
CA ALA A 88 -2.00 -6.45 -8.90
C ALA A 88 -3.50 -6.19 -9.08
N GLN A 89 -4.37 -7.05 -8.51
CA GLN A 89 -5.82 -6.84 -8.55
C GLN A 89 -6.24 -5.52 -7.88
N GLU A 90 -5.70 -5.20 -6.70
CA GLU A 90 -5.99 -3.93 -6.03
C GLU A 90 -5.46 -2.74 -6.82
N HIS A 91 -4.23 -2.82 -7.36
CA HIS A 91 -3.67 -1.76 -8.19
C HIS A 91 -4.53 -1.52 -9.44
N LEU A 92 -4.96 -2.57 -10.13
CA LEU A 92 -5.87 -2.47 -11.27
C LEU A 92 -7.22 -1.89 -10.87
N TRP A 93 -7.76 -2.23 -9.70
CA TRP A 93 -9.01 -1.62 -9.21
C TRP A 93 -8.85 -0.10 -9.09
N ARG A 94 -7.76 0.36 -8.47
CA ARG A 94 -7.48 1.80 -8.31
C ARG A 94 -7.31 2.51 -9.64
N LEU A 95 -6.44 1.95 -10.50
CA LEU A 95 -6.04 2.54 -11.77
C LEU A 95 -7.15 2.52 -12.82
N LEU A 96 -7.99 1.47 -12.85
CA LEU A 96 -8.99 1.28 -13.91
C LEU A 96 -10.42 1.63 -13.50
N LEU A 97 -10.74 1.70 -12.20
CA LEU A 97 -12.10 1.94 -11.72
C LEU A 97 -12.23 3.20 -10.85
N ASP A 98 -11.51 3.23 -9.72
CA ASP A 98 -11.70 4.27 -8.71
C ASP A 98 -11.24 5.64 -9.22
N TRP A 99 -9.96 5.73 -9.63
CA TRP A 99 -9.37 6.99 -10.03
C TRP A 99 -10.01 7.60 -11.27
N PRO A 100 -10.30 6.87 -12.36
CA PRO A 100 -11.01 7.45 -13.51
C PRO A 100 -12.28 8.19 -13.08
N THR A 101 -13.08 7.58 -12.21
CA THR A 101 -14.31 8.19 -11.71
C THR A 101 -14.03 9.47 -10.91
N ARG A 102 -12.96 9.49 -10.11
CA ARG A 102 -12.56 10.66 -9.31
C ARG A 102 -12.06 11.83 -10.17
N PHE A 103 -11.45 11.56 -11.32
CA PHE A 103 -11.01 12.55 -12.29
C PHE A 103 -12.08 12.85 -13.37
N GLY A 104 -13.34 12.46 -13.15
CA GLY A 104 -14.45 12.78 -14.06
C GLY A 104 -14.43 12.01 -15.39
N ARG A 105 -13.75 10.86 -15.43
CA ARG A 105 -13.53 10.02 -16.61
C ARG A 105 -14.26 8.69 -16.48
N LEU A 106 -14.42 7.99 -17.60
CA LEU A 106 -15.11 6.69 -17.63
C LEU A 106 -14.20 5.57 -17.08
N PRO A 107 -14.66 4.75 -16.12
CA PRO A 107 -13.90 3.60 -15.65
C PRO A 107 -13.81 2.49 -16.71
N GLN A 108 -12.66 1.83 -16.82
CA GLN A 108 -12.40 0.74 -17.77
C GLN A 108 -12.91 -0.63 -17.24
N ARG A 109 -14.21 -0.72 -16.96
CA ARG A 109 -14.84 -1.88 -16.29
C ARG A 109 -14.61 -3.21 -17.01
N VAL A 110 -14.72 -3.23 -18.34
CA VAL A 110 -14.54 -4.44 -19.15
C VAL A 110 -13.10 -4.95 -19.04
N ARG A 111 -12.12 -4.05 -19.17
CA ARG A 111 -10.70 -4.39 -19.07
C ARG A 111 -10.33 -4.89 -17.68
N PHE A 112 -10.83 -4.21 -16.64
CA PHE A 112 -10.66 -4.66 -15.26
C PHE A 112 -11.22 -6.09 -15.08
N ALA A 113 -12.45 -6.35 -15.53
CA ALA A 113 -13.07 -7.67 -15.40
C ALA A 113 -12.26 -8.77 -16.11
N GLN A 114 -11.72 -8.49 -17.31
CA GLN A 114 -10.86 -9.42 -18.05
C GLN A 114 -9.57 -9.73 -17.30
N LEU A 115 -8.86 -8.71 -16.80
CA LEU A 115 -7.61 -8.89 -16.05
C LEU A 115 -7.84 -9.56 -14.70
N HIS A 116 -8.89 -9.16 -13.98
CA HIS A 116 -9.32 -9.77 -12.73
C HIS A 116 -9.60 -11.26 -12.92
N HIS A 117 -10.31 -11.63 -13.99
CA HIS A 117 -10.59 -13.04 -14.31
C HIS A 117 -9.31 -13.83 -14.57
N ARG A 118 -8.36 -13.28 -15.35
CA ARG A 118 -7.07 -13.95 -15.62
C ARG A 118 -6.21 -14.11 -14.36
N LEU A 119 -6.16 -13.08 -13.50
CA LEU A 119 -5.47 -13.16 -12.20
C LEU A 119 -6.08 -14.22 -11.28
N ALA A 120 -7.41 -14.36 -11.28
CA ALA A 120 -8.11 -15.39 -10.51
C ALA A 120 -7.89 -16.82 -11.04
N GLN A 121 -7.45 -16.96 -12.30
CA GLN A 121 -7.19 -18.24 -12.95
C GLN A 121 -5.71 -18.66 -12.91
N VAL A 122 -4.82 -17.88 -12.28
CA VAL A 122 -3.42 -18.26 -12.13
C VAL A 122 -3.32 -19.48 -11.21
N ASN A 123 -3.13 -20.65 -11.82
CA ASN A 123 -3.02 -21.94 -11.14
C ASN A 123 -1.71 -22.69 -11.52
N ASP A 124 -0.97 -22.19 -12.50
CA ASP A 124 0.29 -22.75 -12.94
C ASP A 124 1.26 -21.66 -13.44
N THR A 125 2.48 -22.10 -13.82
CA THR A 125 3.54 -21.21 -14.31
C THR A 125 3.22 -20.57 -15.65
N ALA A 126 2.52 -21.24 -16.55
CA ALA A 126 2.23 -20.70 -17.88
C ALA A 126 1.18 -19.58 -17.77
N ALA A 127 0.12 -19.80 -17.00
CA ALA A 127 -0.91 -18.81 -16.71
C ALA A 127 -0.33 -17.58 -16.00
N ALA A 128 0.54 -17.78 -14.99
CA ALA A 128 1.23 -16.70 -14.30
C ALA A 128 2.10 -15.87 -15.26
N PHE A 129 2.87 -16.54 -16.12
CA PHE A 129 3.75 -15.89 -17.08
C PHE A 129 2.98 -15.08 -18.13
N ASP A 130 1.87 -15.63 -18.62
CA ASP A 130 1.00 -15.00 -19.62
C ASP A 130 0.27 -13.77 -19.07
N VAL A 131 -0.35 -13.86 -17.89
CA VAL A 131 -1.02 -12.69 -17.28
C VAL A 131 0.00 -11.62 -16.89
N GLY A 132 1.16 -12.01 -16.34
CA GLY A 132 2.25 -11.07 -16.04
C GLY A 132 2.74 -10.34 -17.30
N GLY A 133 2.86 -11.04 -18.42
CA GLY A 133 3.20 -10.42 -19.71
C GLY A 133 2.18 -9.37 -20.16
N VAL A 134 0.88 -9.66 -20.01
CA VAL A 134 -0.16 -8.69 -20.36
C VAL A 134 -0.21 -7.50 -19.41
N LEU A 135 0.10 -7.68 -18.12
CA LEU A 135 0.22 -6.58 -17.18
C LEU A 135 1.42 -5.68 -17.52
N LEU A 136 2.57 -6.26 -17.86
CA LEU A 136 3.73 -5.49 -18.33
C LEU A 136 3.42 -4.72 -19.61
N ASP A 137 2.70 -5.33 -20.55
CA ASP A 137 2.24 -4.67 -21.77
C ASP A 137 1.30 -3.50 -21.48
N LEU A 138 0.36 -3.66 -20.55
CA LEU A 138 -0.49 -2.58 -20.06
C LEU A 138 0.35 -1.44 -19.48
N VAL A 139 1.31 -1.75 -18.60
CA VAL A 139 2.19 -0.74 -17.99
C VAL A 139 3.01 -0.02 -19.06
N ALA A 140 3.66 -0.74 -19.96
CA ALA A 140 4.54 -0.16 -20.96
C ALA A 140 3.80 0.67 -22.01
N LYS A 141 2.64 0.20 -22.48
CA LYS A 141 1.90 0.85 -23.59
C LYS A 141 0.98 1.96 -23.11
N ASP A 142 0.36 1.80 -21.95
CA ASP A 142 -0.71 2.70 -21.51
C ASP A 142 -0.34 3.55 -20.29
N LEU A 143 0.72 3.21 -19.54
CA LEU A 143 1.09 3.94 -18.33
C LEU A 143 2.43 4.66 -18.49
N LEU A 144 3.43 4.02 -19.12
CA LEU A 144 4.81 4.50 -19.17
C LEU A 144 5.35 4.74 -20.59
N SER A 145 4.51 4.70 -21.62
CA SER A 145 4.93 4.81 -23.03
C SER A 145 5.83 6.01 -23.32
N GLY A 146 5.50 7.21 -22.83
CA GLY A 146 6.32 8.41 -23.02
C GLY A 146 7.68 8.36 -22.35
N PHE A 147 7.82 7.59 -21.28
CA PHE A 147 9.10 7.37 -20.62
C PHE A 147 9.98 6.41 -21.43
N PHE A 148 9.39 5.43 -22.11
CA PHE A 148 10.11 4.52 -23.02
C PHE A 148 10.51 5.17 -24.36
N LEU A 149 9.79 6.21 -24.79
CA LEU A 149 10.13 6.96 -26.01
C LEU A 149 11.28 7.96 -25.81
N SER A 150 11.66 8.22 -24.56
CA SER A 150 12.69 9.19 -24.21
C SER A 150 14.05 8.52 -24.05
N MET A 151 15.11 9.11 -24.60
CA MET A 151 16.49 8.59 -24.49
C MET A 151 17.12 8.80 -23.10
N ARG A 152 16.48 9.59 -22.24
CA ARG A 152 16.93 9.91 -20.89
C ARG A 152 15.73 10.14 -19.97
N GLU A 153 15.98 10.10 -18.67
CA GLU A 153 15.00 10.51 -17.67
C GLU A 153 14.65 12.01 -17.79
N PRO A 154 13.43 12.41 -17.42
CA PRO A 154 13.03 13.82 -17.38
C PRO A 154 13.92 14.62 -16.43
N ALA A 155 14.46 15.75 -16.91
CA ALA A 155 15.34 16.62 -16.12
C ALA A 155 14.56 17.65 -15.28
N ASN A 156 13.28 17.83 -15.57
CA ASN A 156 12.40 18.78 -14.91
C ASN A 156 10.94 18.32 -14.98
N LEU A 157 10.08 19.00 -14.23
CA LEU A 157 8.66 18.67 -14.13
C LEU A 157 7.92 18.81 -15.46
N ALA A 158 8.29 19.77 -16.31
CA ALA A 158 7.64 19.97 -17.61
C ALA A 158 7.92 18.78 -18.56
N GLU A 159 9.16 18.28 -18.57
CA GLU A 159 9.50 17.05 -19.29
C GLU A 159 8.79 15.83 -18.71
N PHE A 160 8.64 15.76 -17.38
CA PHE A 160 7.91 14.67 -16.72
C PHE A 160 6.44 14.66 -17.15
N VAL A 161 5.78 15.82 -17.10
CA VAL A 161 4.40 15.99 -17.56
C VAL A 161 4.28 15.60 -19.04
N SER A 162 5.18 16.09 -19.89
CA SER A 162 5.22 15.73 -21.31
C SER A 162 5.28 14.21 -21.50
N ALA A 163 6.19 13.52 -20.80
CA ALA A 163 6.30 12.07 -20.85
C ALA A 163 5.01 11.37 -20.38
N THR A 164 4.39 11.81 -19.28
CA THR A 164 3.14 11.21 -18.80
C THR A 164 1.98 11.36 -19.79
N ARG A 165 1.94 12.45 -20.57
CA ARG A 165 0.86 12.69 -21.56
C ARG A 165 0.88 11.78 -22.77
N TYR A 166 2.03 11.16 -23.08
CA TYR A 166 2.09 10.08 -24.07
C TYR A 166 1.52 8.77 -23.52
N GLY A 167 1.47 8.62 -22.20
CA GLY A 167 0.72 7.57 -21.53
C GLY A 167 -0.77 7.72 -21.82
N GLY A 168 -1.51 6.62 -21.75
CA GLY A 168 -2.97 6.64 -21.79
C GLY A 168 -3.56 7.30 -20.54
N PHE A 169 -4.76 6.85 -20.14
CA PHE A 169 -5.55 7.46 -19.07
C PHE A 169 -4.78 7.79 -17.77
N VAL A 170 -3.94 6.88 -17.26
CA VAL A 170 -3.21 7.10 -16.01
C VAL A 170 -2.11 8.15 -16.19
N GLY A 171 -1.47 8.19 -17.36
CA GLY A 171 -0.52 9.22 -17.73
C GLY A 171 -1.16 10.60 -17.77
N GLU A 172 -2.34 10.73 -18.39
CA GLU A 172 -3.10 11.99 -18.35
C GLU A 172 -3.49 12.41 -16.92
N THR A 173 -3.90 11.45 -16.09
CA THR A 173 -4.24 11.70 -14.67
C THR A 173 -3.02 12.16 -13.88
N LEU A 174 -1.85 11.57 -14.11
CA LEU A 174 -0.59 11.99 -13.51
C LEU A 174 -0.20 13.40 -13.94
N ALA A 175 -0.36 13.73 -15.22
CA ALA A 175 -0.12 15.09 -15.74
C ALA A 175 -1.03 16.10 -15.03
N GLU A 176 -2.33 15.83 -14.93
CA GLU A 176 -3.30 16.68 -14.24
C GLU A 176 -2.97 16.84 -12.75
N LEU A 177 -2.56 15.76 -12.06
CA LEU A 177 -2.15 15.82 -10.66
C LEU A 177 -0.88 16.66 -10.44
N ILE A 178 0.06 16.60 -11.38
CA ILE A 178 1.27 17.42 -11.32
C ILE A 178 0.93 18.89 -11.57
N GLU A 179 0.09 19.18 -12.57
CA GLU A 179 -0.33 20.55 -12.92
C GLU A 179 -1.26 21.19 -11.89
N ALA A 180 -2.04 20.39 -11.15
CA ALA A 180 -2.79 20.84 -9.99
C ALA A 180 -1.89 21.41 -8.88
N GLY A 181 -0.59 21.10 -8.93
CA GLY A 181 0.43 21.71 -8.08
C GLY A 181 0.95 20.78 -7.00
N ARG A 182 1.80 21.35 -6.15
CA ARG A 182 2.36 20.65 -4.98
C ARG A 182 1.27 20.48 -3.93
N TRP A 183 1.29 19.33 -3.27
CA TRP A 183 0.53 19.11 -2.04
C TRP A 183 1.46 18.58 -0.97
N THR A 184 1.85 19.46 -0.06
CA THR A 184 2.58 19.15 1.16
C THR A 184 2.02 20.05 2.26
N PRO A 185 1.59 19.51 3.41
CA PRO A 185 1.07 20.32 4.51
C PRO A 185 2.05 21.43 4.92
N GLU A 186 1.50 22.56 5.35
CA GLU A 186 2.29 23.73 5.75
C GLU A 186 3.24 23.40 6.92
N GLY A 187 4.53 23.71 6.73
CA GLY A 187 5.60 23.54 7.70
C GLY A 187 6.05 22.09 7.87
N ASP A 188 6.83 21.55 6.92
CA ASP A 188 7.69 20.34 6.95
C ASP A 188 7.18 19.05 7.65
N LYS A 189 5.94 19.00 8.11
CA LYS A 189 5.34 17.87 8.83
C LYS A 189 4.71 16.92 7.84
N VAL A 190 5.58 16.20 7.12
CA VAL A 190 5.20 15.08 6.26
C VAL A 190 5.61 13.79 6.96
N ALA A 191 4.69 12.84 7.03
CA ALA A 191 4.98 11.56 7.67
C ALA A 191 6.12 10.87 6.90
N PRO A 192 7.16 10.40 7.61
CA PRO A 192 8.25 9.67 6.96
C PRO A 192 7.71 8.42 6.27
N LEU A 193 8.35 8.03 5.18
CA LEU A 193 8.08 6.75 4.53
C LEU A 193 8.73 5.64 5.36
N LEU A 194 8.00 4.55 5.61
CA LEU A 194 8.51 3.41 6.35
C LEU A 194 9.64 2.75 5.54
N PRO A 195 10.86 2.60 6.10
CA PRO A 195 11.92 1.90 5.41
C PRO A 195 11.57 0.42 5.21
N PRO A 196 12.11 -0.26 4.18
CA PRO A 196 12.00 -1.71 4.09
C PRO A 196 12.70 -2.38 5.29
N HIS A 197 12.09 -3.43 5.84
CA HIS A 197 12.63 -4.20 6.96
C HIS A 197 12.36 -5.68 6.74
N THR A 198 13.37 -6.49 7.00
CA THR A 198 13.26 -7.95 7.15
C THR A 198 12.47 -8.32 8.40
N ALA A 199 11.94 -9.54 8.44
CA ALA A 199 11.26 -10.04 9.64
C ALA A 199 12.20 -10.08 10.85
N GLN A 200 13.49 -10.35 10.62
CA GLN A 200 14.50 -10.35 11.68
C GLN A 200 14.69 -8.96 12.29
N GLU A 201 14.73 -7.90 11.47
CA GLU A 201 14.85 -6.52 11.96
C GLU A 201 13.60 -6.09 12.74
N TRP A 202 12.40 -6.51 12.32
CA TRP A 202 11.18 -6.33 13.10
C TRP A 202 11.23 -7.06 14.43
N ALA A 203 11.65 -8.33 14.45
CA ALA A 203 11.76 -9.12 15.67
C ALA A 203 12.77 -8.52 16.67
N GLN A 204 13.88 -7.98 16.17
CA GLN A 204 14.86 -7.23 16.97
C GLN A 204 14.25 -5.94 17.55
N MET A 205 13.48 -5.19 16.76
CA MET A 205 12.80 -3.97 17.22
C MET A 205 11.84 -4.24 18.39
N PHE A 206 11.17 -5.40 18.40
CA PHE A 206 10.28 -5.80 19.49
C PHE A 206 10.97 -6.51 20.65
N GLY A 207 12.31 -6.64 20.61
CA GLY A 207 13.09 -7.22 21.70
C GLY A 207 12.77 -8.69 21.99
N GLY A 208 12.36 -9.46 20.98
CA GLY A 208 12.01 -10.88 21.14
C GLY A 208 10.70 -11.13 21.89
N THR A 209 9.81 -10.14 21.93
CA THR A 209 8.47 -10.26 22.52
C THR A 209 7.41 -9.75 21.55
N LEU A 210 6.15 -10.12 21.75
CA LEU A 210 5.07 -9.58 20.93
C LEU A 210 4.94 -8.07 21.14
N PRO A 211 4.57 -7.30 20.09
CA PRO A 211 4.33 -5.88 20.24
C PRO A 211 3.22 -5.61 21.26
N ALA A 212 3.36 -4.49 21.97
CA ALA A 212 2.39 -4.06 22.97
C ALA A 212 1.00 -3.87 22.33
N PRO A 213 -0.12 -4.13 23.05
CA PRO A 213 -1.48 -4.03 22.49
C PRO A 213 -1.85 -2.65 21.89
N GLU A 214 -1.15 -1.59 22.29
CA GLU A 214 -1.30 -0.23 21.74
C GLU A 214 -0.75 -0.12 20.31
N PHE A 215 0.32 -0.88 20.01
CA PHE A 215 0.99 -0.88 18.72
C PHE A 215 0.06 -1.38 17.60
N ASP A 216 -0.85 -2.30 17.90
CA ASP A 216 -1.88 -2.80 16.96
C ASP A 216 -2.78 -1.70 16.39
N ARG A 217 -2.89 -0.54 17.05
CA ARG A 217 -3.77 0.56 16.62
C ARG A 217 -3.02 1.83 16.24
N ALA A 218 -1.80 1.99 16.71
CA ALA A 218 -0.96 3.15 16.46
C ALA A 218 0.50 2.71 16.36
N PRO A 219 0.86 1.96 15.29
CA PRO A 219 2.23 1.51 15.12
C PRO A 219 3.14 2.72 14.90
N ALA A 220 4.30 2.69 15.54
CA ALA A 220 5.36 3.67 15.35
C ALA A 220 6.66 2.93 15.05
N TRP A 221 7.42 3.42 14.09
CA TRP A 221 8.73 2.89 13.77
C TRP A 221 9.77 3.41 14.77
N HIS A 222 10.52 2.51 15.40
CA HIS A 222 11.47 2.82 16.47
C HIS A 222 12.95 2.80 16.03
N GLY A 223 13.25 2.74 14.72
CA GLY A 223 14.62 2.69 14.21
C GLY A 223 15.33 4.05 14.06
N GLY A 224 14.67 5.16 14.38
CA GLY A 224 15.23 6.51 14.35
C GLY A 224 15.60 7.07 15.73
N VAL A 225 15.95 8.36 15.79
CA VAL A 225 16.25 9.07 17.06
C VAL A 225 15.04 9.10 18.01
N SER A 226 13.83 9.09 17.44
CA SER A 226 12.56 9.03 18.16
C SER A 226 11.56 8.14 17.40
N PRO A 227 10.57 7.56 18.09
CA PRO A 227 9.48 6.83 17.43
C PRO A 227 8.80 7.71 16.38
N ALA A 228 8.56 7.18 15.19
CA ALA A 228 7.95 7.91 14.09
C ALA A 228 6.75 7.16 13.52
N VAL A 229 5.63 7.88 13.32
CA VAL A 229 4.48 7.32 12.60
C VAL A 229 4.76 7.41 11.11
N CYS A 230 4.92 6.26 10.46
CA CYS A 230 5.33 6.17 9.06
C CYS A 230 4.18 5.84 8.12
N GLU A 231 4.30 6.28 6.87
CA GLU A 231 3.49 5.79 5.76
C GLU A 231 4.09 4.50 5.19
N THR A 232 3.24 3.52 4.86
CA THR A 232 3.62 2.28 4.16
C THR A 232 2.79 2.10 2.89
N GLY A 233 3.25 1.25 1.97
CA GLY A 233 2.63 1.03 0.65
C GLY A 233 3.59 1.33 -0.49
N SER A 234 3.04 1.42 -1.71
CA SER A 234 3.83 1.60 -2.93
C SER A 234 4.77 2.79 -2.87
N LEU A 235 4.34 3.93 -2.33
CA LEU A 235 5.22 5.10 -2.21
C LEU A 235 6.44 4.83 -1.33
N ALA A 236 6.26 4.15 -0.20
CA ALA A 236 7.36 3.81 0.70
C ALA A 236 8.33 2.81 0.06
N ARG A 237 7.77 1.79 -0.62
CA ARG A 237 8.54 0.75 -1.29
C ARG A 237 9.36 1.29 -2.47
N GLN A 238 8.75 2.18 -3.26
CA GLN A 238 9.31 2.71 -4.50
C GLN A 238 9.97 4.07 -4.32
N SER A 239 10.15 4.56 -3.09
CA SER A 239 10.65 5.92 -2.82
C SER A 239 12.04 6.19 -3.39
N ARG A 240 12.81 5.13 -3.67
CA ARG A 240 14.16 5.17 -4.24
C ARG A 240 14.18 4.97 -5.77
N SER A 241 13.04 4.65 -6.39
CA SER A 241 12.92 4.61 -7.85
C SER A 241 13.13 6.02 -8.42
N PRO A 242 13.99 6.23 -9.44
CA PRO A 242 14.40 7.57 -9.88
C PRO A 242 13.23 8.52 -10.15
N LEU A 243 12.20 8.06 -10.86
CA LEU A 243 11.05 8.88 -11.23
C LEU A 243 10.12 9.17 -10.04
N VAL A 244 9.99 8.24 -9.09
CA VAL A 244 9.24 8.46 -7.84
C VAL A 244 9.99 9.46 -6.95
N ALA A 245 11.31 9.28 -6.81
CA ALA A 245 12.19 10.17 -6.06
C ALA A 245 12.18 11.59 -6.64
N ALA A 246 12.16 11.74 -7.97
CA ALA A 246 12.03 13.02 -8.63
C ALA A 246 10.72 13.73 -8.25
N LEU A 247 9.58 13.05 -8.32
CA LEU A 247 8.29 13.62 -7.91
C LEU A 247 8.25 14.02 -6.43
N LEU A 248 8.85 13.21 -5.56
CA LEU A 248 9.02 13.56 -4.14
C LEU A 248 9.90 14.80 -3.96
N GLY A 249 11.03 14.89 -4.67
CA GLY A 249 11.95 16.03 -4.64
C GLY A 249 11.31 17.32 -5.15
N TYR A 250 10.39 17.23 -6.12
CA TYR A 250 9.59 18.37 -6.56
C TYR A 250 8.39 18.68 -5.65
N GLY A 251 8.14 17.92 -4.57
CA GLY A 251 7.02 18.14 -3.65
C GLY A 251 5.65 17.67 -4.19
N HIS A 252 5.62 16.81 -5.21
CA HIS A 252 4.40 16.23 -5.79
C HIS A 252 4.11 14.86 -5.20
N ARG A 253 3.95 14.78 -3.87
CA ARG A 253 3.80 13.51 -3.14
C ARG A 253 2.61 12.67 -3.59
N ILE A 254 1.50 13.32 -3.95
CA ILE A 254 0.29 12.61 -4.40
C ILE A 254 0.51 11.98 -5.77
N ALA A 255 1.10 12.72 -6.72
CA ALA A 255 1.52 12.16 -8.00
C ALA A 255 2.56 11.04 -7.80
N ALA A 256 3.47 11.19 -6.82
CA ALA A 256 4.44 10.15 -6.48
C ALA A 256 3.77 8.85 -5.99
N ARG A 257 2.69 8.92 -5.20
CA ARG A 257 1.90 7.72 -4.82
C ARG A 257 1.30 7.02 -6.03
N VAL A 258 0.71 7.80 -6.94
CA VAL A 258 0.08 7.29 -8.15
C VAL A 258 1.12 6.62 -9.04
N PHE A 259 2.25 7.27 -9.26
CA PHE A 259 3.34 6.73 -10.06
C PHE A 259 3.95 5.49 -9.40
N ALA A 260 4.15 5.51 -8.07
CA ALA A 260 4.65 4.35 -7.34
C ALA A 260 3.74 3.12 -7.46
N GLN A 261 2.41 3.29 -7.53
CA GLN A 261 1.50 2.17 -7.80
C GLN A 261 1.64 1.59 -9.20
N VAL A 262 2.00 2.41 -10.20
CA VAL A 262 2.32 1.92 -11.54
C VAL A 262 3.61 1.08 -11.53
N VAL A 263 4.63 1.53 -10.77
CA VAL A 263 5.87 0.78 -10.59
C VAL A 263 5.62 -0.52 -9.83
N ASP A 264 4.86 -0.50 -8.72
CA ASP A 264 4.48 -1.72 -7.97
C ASP A 264 3.72 -2.72 -8.85
N LEU A 265 2.80 -2.27 -9.71
CA LEU A 265 2.12 -3.16 -10.66
C LEU A 265 3.09 -3.82 -11.65
N SER A 266 4.14 -3.11 -12.07
CA SER A 266 5.21 -3.67 -12.90
C SER A 266 6.04 -4.72 -12.15
N ASP A 267 6.33 -4.47 -10.88
CA ASP A 267 7.03 -5.43 -10.01
C ASP A 267 6.18 -6.69 -9.79
N ASP A 268 4.90 -6.54 -9.45
CA ASP A 268 3.96 -7.66 -9.31
C ASP A 268 3.89 -8.49 -10.60
N ALA A 269 3.76 -7.82 -11.75
CA ALA A 269 3.75 -8.47 -13.04
C ALA A 269 5.07 -9.21 -13.36
N SER A 270 6.19 -8.66 -12.93
CA SER A 270 7.52 -9.29 -13.08
C SER A 270 7.65 -10.53 -12.20
N ARG A 271 7.18 -10.49 -10.96
CA ARG A 271 7.16 -11.65 -10.04
C ARG A 271 6.28 -12.79 -10.55
N LEU A 272 5.18 -12.49 -11.23
CA LEU A 272 4.34 -13.52 -11.85
C LEU A 272 5.12 -14.30 -12.94
N ARG A 273 5.96 -13.61 -13.71
CA ARG A 273 6.78 -14.22 -14.77
C ARG A 273 8.06 -14.86 -14.25
N HIS A 274 8.74 -14.18 -13.34
CA HIS A 274 10.07 -14.49 -12.83
C HIS A 274 10.06 -14.48 -11.30
N PRO A 275 9.38 -15.45 -10.68
CA PRO A 275 9.26 -15.48 -9.23
C PRO A 275 10.62 -15.71 -8.57
N LEU A 276 10.80 -15.14 -7.37
CA LEU A 276 12.02 -15.21 -6.56
C LEU A 276 13.26 -14.68 -7.29
N ALA A 277 13.08 -13.66 -8.14
CA ALA A 277 14.19 -12.99 -8.81
C ALA A 277 15.17 -12.39 -7.77
N ARG A 278 16.48 -12.57 -7.99
CA ARG A 278 17.51 -12.24 -6.99
C ARG A 278 17.65 -10.75 -6.70
N ASP A 279 17.21 -9.91 -7.64
CA ASP A 279 17.23 -8.46 -7.59
C ASP A 279 15.94 -7.88 -6.96
N MET A 280 14.95 -8.72 -6.64
CA MET A 280 13.71 -8.31 -6.00
C MET A 280 13.66 -8.82 -4.55
N GLN A 281 13.27 -7.95 -3.63
CA GLN A 281 13.04 -8.34 -2.23
C GLN A 281 11.89 -9.36 -2.15
N PRO A 282 11.94 -10.40 -1.29
CA PRO A 282 10.82 -11.31 -1.10
C PRO A 282 9.54 -10.59 -0.65
N CYS A 283 8.37 -11.03 -1.14
CA CYS A 283 7.08 -10.50 -0.70
C CYS A 283 6.68 -10.95 0.71
N VAL A 284 7.31 -12.01 1.22
CA VAL A 284 7.09 -12.55 2.56
C VAL A 284 8.43 -12.91 3.18
N ASP A 285 8.58 -12.58 4.46
CA ASP A 285 9.71 -12.99 5.29
C ASP A 285 9.20 -13.31 6.69
N ALA A 286 9.91 -14.18 7.42
CA ALA A 286 9.54 -14.55 8.78
C ALA A 286 10.76 -14.89 9.64
N ALA A 287 10.67 -14.56 10.92
CA ALA A 287 11.73 -14.74 11.90
C ALA A 287 11.16 -15.14 13.28
N PRO A 288 11.93 -15.89 14.09
CA PRO A 288 11.57 -16.16 15.47
C PRO A 288 11.42 -14.86 16.29
N LEU A 289 10.47 -14.86 17.23
CA LEU A 289 10.16 -13.74 18.13
C LEU A 289 10.19 -14.20 19.59
N GLY A 290 11.36 -14.68 20.03
CA GLY A 290 11.53 -15.31 21.33
C GLY A 290 11.04 -16.77 21.36
N GLU A 291 11.00 -17.36 22.56
CA GLU A 291 10.61 -18.76 22.74
C GLU A 291 9.13 -18.98 22.39
N GLY A 292 8.87 -19.92 21.47
CA GLY A 292 7.54 -20.21 20.94
C GLY A 292 6.92 -19.04 20.17
N GLY A 293 7.67 -17.97 19.90
CA GLY A 293 7.20 -16.77 19.23
C GLY A 293 7.64 -16.72 17.77
N GLY A 294 6.77 -16.23 16.90
CA GLY A 294 7.07 -16.07 15.48
C GLY A 294 6.51 -14.77 14.94
N LEU A 295 7.27 -14.13 14.05
CA LEU A 295 6.89 -12.93 13.34
C LEU A 295 6.99 -13.18 11.84
N ALA A 296 5.98 -12.77 11.09
CA ALA A 296 6.02 -12.68 9.64
C ALA A 296 5.71 -11.25 9.19
N CYS A 297 6.42 -10.78 8.17
CA CYS A 297 6.09 -9.58 7.42
C CYS A 297 5.73 -9.94 5.98
N VAL A 298 4.66 -9.35 5.46
CA VAL A 298 4.20 -9.53 4.09
C VAL A 298 3.98 -8.17 3.45
N GLU A 299 4.52 -7.98 2.25
CA GLU A 299 4.30 -6.79 1.46
C GLU A 299 3.01 -6.91 0.65
N THR A 300 1.99 -6.14 1.03
CA THR A 300 0.71 -6.08 0.33
C THR A 300 0.64 -4.82 -0.55
N SER A 301 -0.35 -4.73 -1.44
CA SER A 301 -0.61 -3.52 -2.24
C SER A 301 -0.85 -2.25 -1.42
N ARG A 302 -1.24 -2.39 -0.15
CA ARG A 302 -1.49 -1.27 0.76
C ARG A 302 -0.32 -0.99 1.72
N GLY A 303 0.73 -1.83 1.68
CA GLY A 303 1.93 -1.73 2.50
C GLY A 303 2.19 -2.98 3.35
N VAL A 304 3.01 -2.81 4.37
CA VAL A 304 3.48 -3.92 5.22
C VAL A 304 2.36 -4.44 6.11
N LEU A 305 2.22 -5.76 6.13
CA LEU A 305 1.36 -6.53 7.02
C LEU A 305 2.24 -7.35 7.95
N LEU A 306 2.08 -7.17 9.28
CA LEU A 306 2.80 -7.95 10.27
C LEU A 306 1.87 -8.92 11.00
N HIS A 307 2.32 -10.16 11.16
CA HIS A 307 1.72 -11.15 12.05
C HIS A 307 2.76 -11.52 13.10
N ALA A 308 2.44 -11.31 14.37
CA ALA A 308 3.29 -11.72 15.49
C ALA A 308 2.46 -12.57 16.45
N LEU A 309 2.90 -13.79 16.72
CA LEU A 309 2.16 -14.73 17.57
C LEU A 309 3.08 -15.48 18.51
N ARG A 310 2.50 -16.07 19.55
CA ARG A 310 3.17 -17.01 20.45
C ARG A 310 2.35 -18.28 20.58
N LEU A 311 3.04 -19.42 20.55
CA LEU A 311 2.49 -20.75 20.70
C LEU A 311 2.85 -21.34 22.07
N GLU A 312 1.89 -22.05 22.66
CA GLU A 312 2.08 -22.99 23.76
C GLU A 312 1.65 -24.36 23.27
N GLY A 313 2.62 -25.16 22.80
CA GLY A 313 2.34 -26.36 22.00
C GLY A 313 1.68 -25.97 20.67
N ASP A 314 0.50 -26.53 20.38
CA ASP A 314 -0.29 -26.19 19.19
C ASP A 314 -1.42 -25.18 19.47
N ILE A 315 -1.39 -24.52 20.63
CA ILE A 315 -2.35 -23.49 21.00
C ILE A 315 -1.74 -22.11 20.80
N VAL A 316 -2.47 -21.19 20.16
CA VAL A 316 -2.08 -19.79 20.06
C VAL A 316 -2.30 -19.09 21.39
N ALA A 317 -1.24 -18.85 22.14
CA ALA A 317 -1.26 -18.21 23.45
C ALA A 317 -1.42 -16.68 23.35
N ASP A 318 -0.86 -16.06 22.30
CA ASP A 318 -1.07 -14.64 22.01
C ASP A 318 -0.90 -14.36 20.51
N TYR A 319 -1.57 -13.32 19.99
CA TYR A 319 -1.54 -12.95 18.57
C TYR A 319 -1.79 -11.45 18.38
N ARG A 320 -0.93 -10.82 17.57
CA ARG A 320 -1.02 -9.45 17.04
C ARG A 320 -1.04 -9.48 15.50
N ILE A 321 -1.94 -8.69 14.92
CA ILE A 321 -1.98 -8.44 13.47
C ILE A 321 -1.93 -6.93 13.28
N ILE A 322 -0.87 -6.45 12.63
CA ILE A 322 -0.67 -5.03 12.31
C ILE A 322 -0.81 -4.88 10.80
N ALA A 323 -2.00 -4.47 10.36
CA ALA A 323 -2.28 -4.29 8.94
C ALA A 323 -1.80 -2.91 8.44
N PRO A 324 -1.67 -2.73 7.12
CA PRO A 324 -1.16 -1.47 6.55
C PRO A 324 -2.05 -0.25 6.86
N THR A 325 -3.33 -0.51 7.16
CA THR A 325 -4.28 0.56 7.49
C THR A 325 -3.95 1.20 8.84
N GLU A 326 -3.47 0.41 9.80
CA GLU A 326 -3.06 0.86 11.13
C GLU A 326 -1.89 1.84 11.02
N TRP A 327 -0.93 1.60 10.12
CA TRP A 327 0.16 2.53 9.80
C TRP A 327 -0.35 3.82 9.15
N ASN A 328 -1.07 3.68 8.03
CA ASN A 328 -1.43 4.83 7.18
C ASN A 328 -2.48 5.76 7.82
N PHE A 329 -3.26 5.25 8.78
CA PHE A 329 -4.27 6.00 9.53
C PHE A 329 -3.98 6.11 11.02
N ALA A 330 -2.75 5.81 11.44
CA ALA A 330 -2.31 6.02 12.82
C ALA A 330 -2.52 7.48 13.26
N PRO A 331 -2.86 7.74 14.54
CA PRO A 331 -2.91 9.08 15.11
C PRO A 331 -1.65 9.90 14.79
N GLY A 332 -1.83 11.07 14.17
CA GLY A 332 -0.73 11.93 13.76
C GLY A 332 0.07 11.42 12.56
N GLY A 333 -0.40 10.37 11.86
CA GLY A 333 0.25 9.80 10.68
C GLY A 333 -0.08 10.51 9.36
N ALA A 334 0.34 9.89 8.26
CA ALA A 334 0.34 10.47 6.91
C ALA A 334 -1.02 11.05 6.49
N PHE A 335 -2.11 10.30 6.66
CA PHE A 335 -3.44 10.80 6.31
C PHE A 335 -3.82 12.07 7.07
N MET A 336 -3.59 12.11 8.39
CA MET A 336 -3.99 13.26 9.21
C MET A 336 -3.15 14.49 8.91
N GLN A 337 -1.84 14.30 8.73
CA GLN A 337 -0.92 15.39 8.42
C GLN A 337 -1.26 16.00 7.06
N GLU A 338 -1.51 15.17 6.05
CA GLU A 338 -1.78 15.67 4.70
C GLU A 338 -3.21 16.15 4.48
N ALA A 339 -4.17 15.74 5.33
CA ALA A 339 -5.53 16.25 5.28
C ALA A 339 -5.63 17.70 5.75
N ILE A 340 -4.66 18.18 6.54
CA ILE A 340 -4.60 19.58 6.97
C ILE A 340 -4.35 20.47 5.76
N GLY A 341 -5.19 21.48 5.60
CA GLY A 341 -5.18 22.42 4.49
C GLY A 341 -6.14 22.06 3.35
N TRP A 342 -6.72 20.84 3.29
CA TRP A 342 -7.64 20.49 2.21
C TRP A 342 -8.81 21.47 2.12
N GLU A 343 -9.11 21.91 0.91
CA GLU A 343 -10.29 22.74 0.64
C GLU A 343 -11.55 21.85 0.57
N ALA A 344 -12.60 22.27 1.24
CA ALA A 344 -13.87 21.55 1.33
C ALA A 344 -15.05 22.48 0.98
N GLU A 345 -15.77 22.17 -0.10
CA GLU A 345 -17.01 22.83 -0.47
C GLU A 345 -18.19 22.26 0.35
N GLY A 346 -18.42 22.81 1.55
CA GLY A 346 -19.60 22.51 2.38
C GLY A 346 -19.55 21.21 3.20
N ARG A 347 -20.57 20.97 4.03
CA ARG A 347 -20.64 19.84 5.00
C ARG A 347 -20.63 18.45 4.34
N ASP A 348 -21.16 18.32 3.13
CA ASP A 348 -21.17 17.06 2.34
C ASP A 348 -19.96 16.97 1.38
N GLY A 349 -19.16 18.03 1.28
CA GLY A 349 -18.02 18.13 0.36
C GLY A 349 -16.78 17.36 0.79
N CYS A 350 -16.72 16.88 2.04
CA CYS A 350 -15.49 16.34 2.61
C CYS A 350 -15.01 14.99 2.02
N MET A 351 -15.77 14.40 1.10
CA MET A 351 -15.31 13.24 0.29
C MET A 351 -15.32 13.50 -1.22
N ARG A 352 -15.66 14.71 -1.66
CA ARG A 352 -15.40 15.19 -3.02
C ARG A 352 -14.20 16.12 -2.93
N CYS A 353 -13.00 15.55 -2.93
CA CYS A 353 -11.83 16.31 -3.36
C CYS A 353 -12.05 16.68 -4.84
N ARG A 354 -12.81 17.76 -5.09
CA ARG A 354 -12.63 18.55 -6.30
C ARG A 354 -11.30 19.25 -6.09
N TRP A 355 -10.25 18.64 -6.63
CA TRP A 355 -9.00 19.33 -6.90
C TRP A 355 -9.38 20.64 -7.60
N PRO A 356 -9.03 21.80 -7.03
CA PRO A 356 -9.55 23.06 -7.53
C PRO A 356 -9.18 23.18 -9.00
N LYS A 357 -10.17 23.52 -9.83
CA LYS A 357 -9.89 24.08 -11.15
C LYS A 357 -9.00 25.29 -10.89
N VAL A 358 -7.71 25.17 -11.20
CA VAL A 358 -6.81 26.32 -11.32
C VAL A 358 -7.33 27.12 -12.51
N SER A 359 -8.27 28.03 -12.27
CA SER A 359 -8.49 29.13 -13.19
C SER A 359 -7.22 29.96 -13.14
N ALA A 360 -6.40 29.86 -14.19
CA ALA A 360 -5.38 30.85 -14.45
C ALA A 360 -6.08 32.22 -14.51
N ALA A 361 -6.00 32.98 -13.42
CA ALA A 361 -6.32 34.39 -13.45
C ALA A 361 -5.22 35.04 -14.27
N SER A 362 -5.49 35.27 -15.56
CA SER A 362 -4.72 36.19 -16.37
C SER A 362 -4.76 37.55 -15.67
N SER A 363 -3.65 37.95 -15.05
CA SER A 363 -3.45 39.34 -14.66
C SER A 363 -3.27 40.17 -15.93
N MET A 364 -4.37 40.65 -16.49
CA MET A 364 -4.34 41.90 -17.24
C MET A 364 -4.44 43.03 -16.22
N MET A 365 -3.29 43.61 -15.88
CA MET A 365 -3.22 44.95 -15.30
C MET A 365 -2.59 45.86 -16.36
N GLN A 366 -3.44 46.79 -16.83
CA GLN A 366 -3.18 48.10 -17.46
C GLN A 366 -2.35 48.17 -18.73
#